data_AF-Q49007-F1
#
_entry.id   AF-Q49007-F1
#
_cell.length_a   1.000
_cell.length_b   1.000
_cell.length_c   1.000
_cell.angle_alpha   90.00
_cell.angle_beta   90.00
_cell.angle_gamma   90.00
#
_symmetry.space_group_name_H-M   'P 1'
#
loop_
_entity.id
_entity.type
_entity.pdbx_description
1 polymer ?
#
loop_
_entity_poly.entity_id
_entity_poly.type
_entity_poly.pdbx_seq_one_letter_code
_entity_poly.pdbx_strand_id
1 'polypeptide(L)'
;MNKKVKIIGAGLAGCEAAYFLANNDIQVELYEVKTLIKNEVQKTNNFAELVCSNTFRSQSLLNAAGILKAEMRRLNSLVIKIADSCKIDGDDALAVDREDFSKKLTDVIKNHPNITIIEQNVSYIDDENDLNIE
;
A
#
# COMPACT_ATOMS: atom_id res chain seq x y z
N MET A 1 13.71 24.47 1.93
CA MET A 1 13.34 23.12 2.40
C MET A 1 12.64 22.41 1.25
N ASN A 2 13.05 21.20 0.90
CA ASN A 2 12.30 20.39 -0.07
C ASN A 2 10.97 19.99 0.59
N LYS A 3 9.85 20.41 0.00
CA LYS A 3 8.52 20.02 0.47
C LYS A 3 8.37 18.51 0.30
N LYS A 4 7.96 17.80 1.36
CA LYS A 4 7.67 16.37 1.34
C LYS A 4 6.17 16.15 1.19
N VAL A 5 5.78 15.00 0.66
CA VAL A 5 4.37 14.57 0.63
C VAL A 5 4.11 13.65 1.82
N LYS A 6 3.06 13.94 2.58
CA LYS A 6 2.61 13.10 3.69
C LYS A 6 1.48 12.20 3.23
N ILE A 7 1.58 10.92 3.57
CA ILE A 7 0.55 9.92 3.28
C ILE A 7 0.13 9.29 4.59
N ILE A 8 -1.16 9.34 4.90
CA ILE A 8 -1.72 8.80 6.14
C ILE A 8 -2.34 7.44 5.85
N GLY A 9 -1.74 6.40 6.42
CA GLY A 9 -2.16 5.00 6.33
C GLY A 9 -1.36 4.18 5.31
N ALA A 10 -0.71 3.11 5.77
CA ALA A 10 0.03 2.17 4.93
C ALA A 10 -0.84 0.99 4.43
N GLY A 11 -2.07 1.30 4.00
CA GLY A 11 -2.93 0.37 3.27
C GLY A 11 -2.50 0.20 1.81
N LEU A 12 -3.31 -0.50 1.00
CA LEU A 12 -3.03 -0.71 -0.44
C LEU A 12 -2.79 0.62 -1.18
N ALA A 13 -3.70 1.58 -1.02
CA ALA A 13 -3.61 2.87 -1.69
C ALA A 13 -2.43 3.73 -1.20
N GLY A 14 -2.21 3.77 0.12
CA GLY A 14 -1.11 4.56 0.69
C GLY A 14 0.26 4.04 0.27
N CYS A 15 0.45 2.73 0.24
CA CYS A 15 1.68 2.12 -0.26
C CYS A 15 1.90 2.38 -1.76
N GLU A 16 0.85 2.24 -2.57
CA GLU A 16 0.91 2.52 -4.00
C GLU A 16 1.29 3.98 -4.28
N ALA A 17 0.63 4.92 -3.59
CA ALA A 17 0.91 6.35 -3.72
C ALA A 17 2.32 6.72 -3.23
N ALA A 18 2.75 6.16 -2.09
CA ALA A 18 4.09 6.38 -1.55
C ALA A 18 5.15 5.90 -2.53
N TYR A 19 5.00 4.68 -3.05
CA TYR A 19 5.93 4.11 -4.03
C TYR A 19 5.95 4.90 -5.34
N PHE A 20 4.79 5.31 -5.86
CA PHE A 20 4.71 6.10 -7.08
C PHE A 20 5.46 7.43 -6.93
N LEU A 21 5.18 8.20 -5.88
CA LEU A 21 5.83 9.49 -5.64
C LEU A 21 7.33 9.32 -5.40
N ALA A 22 7.72 8.32 -4.61
CA ALA A 22 9.10 8.07 -4.24
C ALA A 22 9.98 7.68 -5.45
N ASN A 23 9.44 6.95 -6.42
CA ASN A 23 10.13 6.65 -7.69
C ASN A 23 10.19 7.85 -8.66
N ASN A 24 9.44 8.92 -8.39
CA ASN A 24 9.53 10.19 -9.12
C ASN A 24 10.31 11.24 -8.30
N ASP A 25 11.25 10.78 -7.47
CA ASP A 25 12.17 11.59 -6.66
C ASP A 25 11.49 12.53 -5.64
N ILE A 26 10.22 12.28 -5.31
CA ILE A 26 9.50 13.03 -4.28
C ILE A 26 9.71 12.34 -2.93
N GLN A 27 10.17 13.10 -1.95
CA GLN A 27 10.32 12.64 -0.57
C GLN A 27 8.94 12.41 0.07
N VAL A 28 8.72 11.23 0.64
CA VAL A 28 7.45 10.82 1.25
C VAL A 28 7.62 10.55 2.74
N GLU A 29 6.67 11.02 3.53
CA GLU A 29 6.46 10.61 4.92
C GLU A 29 5.18 9.75 4.97
N LEU A 30 5.34 8.45 5.18
CA LEU A 30 4.23 7.48 5.25
C LEU A 30 3.91 7.18 6.72
N TYR A 31 2.77 7.67 7.18
CA TYR A 31 2.27 7.50 8.53
C TYR A 31 1.49 6.19 8.64
N GLU A 32 1.76 5.40 9.68
CA GLU A 32 1.03 4.17 9.98
C GLU A 32 0.92 3.96 11.49
N VAL A 33 -0.29 3.73 11.98
CA VAL A 33 -0.58 3.54 13.41
C VAL A 33 -0.54 2.07 13.82
N LYS A 34 -0.69 1.14 12.87
CA LYS A 34 -0.90 -0.30 13.12
C LYS A 34 0.18 -0.97 13.97
N THR A 35 1.42 -0.46 13.96
CA THR A 35 2.50 -0.98 14.82
C THR A 35 2.30 -0.62 16.29
N LEU A 36 1.65 0.52 16.56
CA LEU A 36 1.28 0.97 17.90
C LEU A 36 -0.07 0.35 18.32
N ILE A 37 -1.10 0.49 17.48
CA ILE A 37 -2.47 0.09 17.78
C ILE A 37 -3.08 -0.55 16.54
N LYS A 38 -3.40 -1.84 16.62
CA LYS A 38 -4.18 -2.54 15.58
C LYS A 38 -5.66 -2.37 15.84
N ASN A 39 -6.44 -2.32 14.77
CA ASN A 39 -7.88 -2.51 14.85
C ASN A 39 -8.25 -4.01 14.90
N GLU A 40 -9.52 -4.32 15.12
CA GLU A 40 -10.01 -5.68 15.38
C GLU A 40 -9.75 -6.69 14.24
N VAL A 41 -9.61 -6.21 13.00
CA VAL A 41 -9.47 -7.08 11.82
C VAL A 41 -8.01 -7.27 11.38
N GLN A 42 -7.10 -6.45 11.90
CA GLN A 42 -5.67 -6.50 11.58
C GLN A 42 -4.95 -7.53 12.45
N LYS A 43 -4.20 -8.43 11.82
CA LYS A 43 -3.49 -9.53 12.47
C LYS A 43 -1.97 -9.36 12.43
N THR A 44 -1.47 -8.53 11.52
CA THR A 44 -0.03 -8.39 11.28
C THR A 44 0.42 -6.94 11.44
N ASN A 45 1.74 -6.73 11.53
CA ASN A 45 2.35 -5.40 11.43
C ASN A 45 2.69 -5.03 9.96
N ASN A 46 2.36 -5.89 9.00
CA ASN A 46 2.70 -5.66 7.60
C ASN A 46 1.78 -4.60 7.00
N PHE A 47 2.33 -3.81 6.09
CA PHE A 47 1.57 -2.88 5.26
C PHE A 47 0.69 -3.64 4.26
N ALA A 48 -0.36 -2.97 3.76
CA ALA A 48 -1.30 -3.51 2.79
C ALA A 48 -1.90 -4.89 3.16
N GLU A 49 -2.12 -5.17 4.44
CA GLU A 49 -2.73 -6.42 4.91
C GLU A 49 -4.13 -6.65 4.29
N LEU A 50 -4.33 -7.84 3.73
CA LEU A 50 -5.62 -8.26 3.16
C LEU A 50 -6.51 -8.90 4.24
N VAL A 51 -7.34 -8.09 4.89
CA VAL A 51 -8.16 -8.51 6.05
C VAL A 51 -9.46 -9.25 5.72
N CYS A 52 -9.90 -9.25 4.46
CA CYS A 52 -11.10 -9.96 4.01
C CYS A 52 -10.74 -11.04 2.96
N SER A 53 -10.96 -10.75 1.67
CA SER A 53 -10.60 -11.65 0.57
C SER A 53 -9.09 -11.57 0.27
N ASN A 54 -8.50 -12.68 -0.17
CA ASN A 54 -7.14 -12.72 -0.73
C ASN A 54 -7.14 -12.60 -2.26
N THR A 55 -8.19 -12.05 -2.85
CA THR A 55 -8.28 -11.89 -4.30
C THR A 55 -8.37 -10.42 -4.68
N PHE A 56 -7.64 -10.04 -5.73
CA PHE A 56 -7.80 -8.76 -6.42
C PHE A 56 -8.86 -8.86 -7.54
N ARG A 57 -9.82 -9.78 -7.39
CA ARG A 57 -10.89 -10.09 -8.36
C ARG A 57 -10.38 -10.55 -9.72
N SER A 58 -11.31 -10.70 -10.67
CA SER A 58 -11.12 -11.17 -12.05
C SER A 58 -9.93 -10.53 -12.77
N GLN A 59 -9.12 -11.33 -13.45
CA GLN A 59 -8.04 -10.93 -14.34
C GLN A 59 -8.54 -10.61 -15.76
N SER A 60 -9.72 -11.11 -16.12
CA SER A 60 -10.31 -10.94 -17.45
C SER A 60 -10.51 -9.48 -17.84
N LEU A 61 -10.10 -9.11 -19.05
CA LEU A 61 -10.36 -7.81 -19.65
C LEU A 61 -11.84 -7.58 -19.99
N LEU A 62 -12.69 -8.60 -19.85
CA LEU A 62 -14.14 -8.46 -19.92
C LEU A 62 -14.73 -7.93 -18.61
N ASN A 63 -13.91 -7.81 -17.54
CA ASN A 63 -14.30 -7.28 -16.25
C ASN A 63 -13.57 -5.96 -15.97
N ALA A 64 -14.27 -4.98 -15.39
CA ALA A 64 -13.68 -3.69 -15.02
C ALA A 64 -12.44 -3.83 -14.11
N ALA A 65 -12.44 -4.79 -13.18
CA ALA A 65 -11.30 -5.04 -12.31
C ALA A 65 -10.09 -5.59 -13.09
N GLY A 66 -10.31 -6.35 -14.16
CA GLY A 66 -9.24 -6.86 -15.01
C GLY A 66 -8.63 -5.76 -15.89
N ILE A 67 -9.48 -4.88 -16.44
CA ILE A 67 -9.03 -3.68 -17.18
C ILE A 67 -8.17 -2.79 -16.28
N LEU A 68 -8.66 -2.46 -15.08
CA LEU A 68 -7.91 -1.64 -14.12
C LEU A 68 -6.54 -2.25 -13.80
N LYS A 69 -6.48 -3.57 -13.57
CA LYS A 69 -5.19 -4.25 -13.34
C LYS A 69 -4.26 -4.17 -14.55
N ALA A 70 -4.78 -4.25 -15.78
CA ALA A 70 -3.97 -4.10 -16.98
C ALA A 70 -3.39 -2.67 -17.10
N GLU A 71 -4.17 -1.65 -16.75
CA GLU A 71 -3.70 -0.26 -16.69
C GLU A 71 -2.65 -0.08 -15.59
N MET A 72 -2.90 -0.59 -14.39
CA MET A 72 -1.96 -0.55 -13.27
C MET A 72 -0.62 -1.24 -13.61
N ARG A 73 -0.63 -2.34 -14.37
CA ARG A 73 0.61 -2.97 -14.86
C ARG A 73 1.39 -2.05 -15.80
N ARG A 74 0.71 -1.36 -16.72
CA ARG A 74 1.33 -0.39 -17.63
C ARG A 74 1.90 0.81 -16.88
N LEU A 75 1.27 1.19 -15.77
CA LEU A 75 1.72 2.25 -14.86
C LEU A 75 2.73 1.77 -13.80
N ASN A 76 3.29 0.57 -13.97
CA ASN A 76 4.33 0.03 -13.09
C ASN A 76 3.92 -0.16 -11.63
N SER A 77 2.64 -0.42 -11.38
CA SER A 77 2.06 -0.53 -10.03
C SER A 77 2.81 -1.49 -9.10
N LEU A 78 3.10 -1.04 -7.88
CA LEU A 78 3.73 -1.88 -6.86
C LEU A 78 2.79 -3.00 -6.41
N VAL A 79 1.55 -2.63 -6.03
CA VAL A 79 0.55 -3.58 -5.54
C VAL A 79 0.34 -4.71 -6.53
N ILE A 80 0.17 -4.40 -7.83
CA ILE A 80 -0.07 -5.45 -8.82
C ILE A 80 1.19 -6.27 -9.12
N LYS A 81 2.38 -5.67 -9.14
CA LYS A 81 3.64 -6.41 -9.29
C LYS A 81 3.86 -7.42 -8.17
N ILE A 82 3.65 -7.02 -6.91
CA ILE A 82 3.79 -7.93 -5.77
C ILE A 82 2.69 -8.98 -5.78
N ALA A 83 1.45 -8.61 -6.10
CA ALA A 83 0.35 -9.56 -6.22
C ALA A 83 0.63 -10.64 -7.27
N ASP A 84 1.14 -10.27 -8.45
CA ASP A 84 1.53 -11.22 -9.49
C ASP A 84 2.66 -12.18 -9.00
N SER A 85 3.59 -11.68 -8.18
CA SER A 85 4.68 -12.49 -7.60
C SER A 85 4.28 -13.44 -6.46
N CYS A 86 3.10 -13.20 -5.87
CA CYS A 86 2.54 -13.95 -4.73
C CYS A 86 1.30 -14.77 -5.15
N LYS A 87 1.08 -14.92 -6.45
CA LYS A 87 -0.13 -15.52 -7.00
C LYS A 87 -0.25 -16.98 -6.58
N ILE A 88 -1.48 -17.35 -6.20
CA ILE A 88 -1.91 -18.74 -5.96
C ILE A 88 -3.09 -19.07 -6.89
N ASP A 89 -3.56 -20.33 -6.86
CA ASP A 89 -4.72 -20.76 -7.64
C ASP A 89 -5.98 -19.96 -7.26
N GLY A 90 -6.73 -19.49 -8.26
CA GLY A 90 -7.87 -18.57 -8.05
C GLY A 90 -8.86 -18.50 -9.19
N ASP A 91 -8.93 -19.52 -10.06
CA ASP A 91 -9.68 -19.49 -11.32
C ASP A 91 -9.37 -18.22 -12.14
N ASP A 92 -10.40 -17.40 -12.42
CA ASP A 92 -10.26 -16.13 -13.12
C ASP A 92 -9.75 -15.00 -12.20
N ALA A 93 -9.80 -15.15 -10.88
CA ALA A 93 -9.35 -14.13 -9.95
C ALA A 93 -7.83 -14.10 -9.79
N LEU A 94 -7.26 -12.91 -9.60
CA LEU A 94 -5.89 -12.77 -9.12
C LEU A 94 -5.90 -13.04 -7.60
N ALA A 95 -5.80 -14.31 -7.22
CA ALA A 95 -5.65 -14.74 -5.83
C ALA A 95 -4.18 -14.71 -5.40
N VAL A 96 -3.92 -14.35 -4.15
CA VAL A 96 -2.56 -14.27 -3.59
C VAL A 96 -2.45 -14.99 -2.25
N ASP A 97 -1.23 -15.38 -1.89
CA ASP A 97 -0.88 -15.63 -0.49
C ASP A 97 -0.87 -14.30 0.28
N ARG A 98 -1.68 -14.19 1.33
CA ARG A 98 -1.88 -12.91 2.06
C ARG A 98 -0.63 -12.47 2.81
N GLU A 99 0.05 -13.42 3.44
CA GLU A 99 1.20 -13.13 4.30
C GLU A 99 2.41 -12.77 3.45
N ASP A 100 2.67 -13.55 2.39
CA ASP A 100 3.75 -13.28 1.46
C ASP A 100 3.55 -11.95 0.72
N PHE A 101 2.31 -11.66 0.27
CA PHE A 101 1.98 -10.38 -0.37
C PHE A 101 2.28 -9.19 0.54
N SER A 102 1.70 -9.19 1.75
CA SER A 102 1.85 -8.07 2.67
C SER A 102 3.30 -7.90 3.13
N LYS A 103 4.02 -9.00 3.36
CA LYS A 103 5.44 -8.98 3.75
C LYS A 103 6.32 -8.37 2.66
N LYS A 104 6.25 -8.89 1.43
CA LYS A 104 7.06 -8.38 0.31
C LYS A 104 6.77 -6.91 0.01
N LEU A 105 5.51 -6.51 0.03
CA LEU A 105 5.13 -5.12 -0.17
C LEU A 105 5.69 -4.22 0.94
N THR A 106 5.61 -4.65 2.20
CA THR A 106 6.21 -3.95 3.33
C THR A 106 7.71 -3.79 3.16
N ASP A 107 8.41 -4.86 2.76
CA ASP A 107 9.86 -4.84 2.56
C ASP A 107 10.26 -3.86 1.46
N VAL A 108 9.52 -3.80 0.35
CA VAL A 108 9.80 -2.81 -0.72
C VAL A 108 9.61 -1.38 -0.22
N ILE A 109 8.52 -1.10 0.50
CA ILE A 109 8.23 0.25 1.00
C ILE A 109 9.27 0.68 2.06
N LYS A 110 9.58 -0.18 3.02
CA LYS A 110 10.53 0.14 4.10
C LYS A 110 11.96 0.36 3.61
N ASN A 111 12.35 -0.27 2.50
CA ASN A 111 13.69 -0.15 1.94
C ASN A 111 13.81 0.94 0.85
N HIS A 112 12.75 1.68 0.56
CA HIS A 112 12.80 2.72 -0.46
C HIS A 112 13.47 4.00 0.08
N PRO A 113 14.54 4.53 -0.56
CA PRO A 113 15.35 5.62 0.00
C PRO A 113 14.60 6.95 0.17
N ASN A 114 13.57 7.18 -0.66
CA ASN A 114 12.74 8.39 -0.61
C ASN A 114 11.48 8.25 0.28
N ILE A 115 11.31 7.14 1.01
CA ILE A 115 10.16 6.93 1.91
C ILE A 115 10.66 6.86 3.35
N THR A 116 10.17 7.78 4.19
CA THR A 116 10.35 7.72 5.64
C THR A 116 9.06 7.20 6.27
N ILE A 117 9.15 6.13 7.07
CA ILE A 117 8.00 5.60 7.82
C ILE A 117 7.89 6.34 9.15
N ILE A 118 6.69 6.79 9.48
CA ILE A 118 6.38 7.46 10.74
C ILE A 118 5.31 6.63 11.47
N GLU A 119 5.70 5.97 12.55
CA GLU A 119 4.80 5.12 13.33
C GLU A 119 4.01 5.95 14.34
N GLN A 120 2.96 6.63 13.88
CA GLN A 120 2.18 7.59 14.66
C GLN A 120 0.69 7.56 14.27
N ASN A 121 -0.17 7.86 15.23
CA ASN A 121 -1.59 8.11 14.98
C ASN A 121 -1.79 9.57 14.53
N VAL A 122 -2.34 9.77 13.34
CA VAL A 122 -2.72 11.11 12.86
C VAL A 122 -4.21 11.28 13.10
N SER A 123 -4.57 12.13 14.06
CA SER A 123 -5.97 12.34 14.45
C SER A 123 -6.66 13.45 13.66
N TYR A 124 -5.91 14.44 13.18
CA TYR A 124 -6.44 15.62 12.49
C TYR A 124 -5.39 16.27 11.57
N ILE A 125 -5.88 16.87 10.48
CA ILE A 125 -5.11 17.61 9.48
C ILE A 125 -5.41 19.10 9.66
N ASP A 126 -4.37 19.90 9.89
CA ASP A 126 -4.46 21.35 10.12
C ASP A 126 -3.91 22.12 8.91
N ASP A 127 -4.72 22.98 8.29
CA ASP A 127 -4.26 23.79 7.16
C ASP A 127 -3.19 24.83 7.58
N GLU A 128 -3.13 25.23 8.85
CA GLU A 128 -2.16 26.18 9.40
C GLU A 128 -0.98 25.50 10.11
N ASN A 129 -1.23 24.38 10.82
CA ASN A 129 -0.22 23.67 11.63
C ASN A 129 0.19 22.28 11.08
N ASP A 130 -0.17 21.97 9.84
CA ASP A 130 0.18 20.75 9.09
C ASP A 130 -0.50 19.47 9.63
N LEU A 131 0.10 18.73 10.56
CA LEU A 131 -0.50 17.52 11.15
C LEU A 131 -0.45 17.57 12.68
N ASN A 132 -1.53 17.15 13.32
CA ASN A 132 -1.52 16.85 14.75
C ASN A 132 -1.41 15.35 14.99
N ILE A 133 -0.55 14.97 15.94
CA ILE A 133 -0.18 13.61 16.25
C ILE A 133 -0.50 13.36 17.71
N GLU A 134 -1.18 12.24 17.99
CA GLU A 134 -1.48 11.76 19.35
C GLU A 134 -0.48 10.73 19.84
#